data_AF-A0A177A493-F1
#
_entry.id   AF-A0A177A493-F1
#
_cell.length_a   1.000
_cell.length_b   1.000
_cell.length_c   1.000
_cell.angle_alpha   90.00
_cell.angle_beta   90.00
_cell.angle_gamma   90.00
#
_symmetry.space_group_name_H-M   'P 1'
#
loop_
_entity.id
_entity.type
_entity.pdbx_description
1 polymer ?
#
loop_
_entity_poly.entity_id
_entity_poly.type
_entity_poly.pdbx_seq_one_letter_code
_entity_poly.pdbx_strand_id
1 'polypeptide(L)'
;MNVINFISKVPGLPDAPIQDPTQEFQSGNEFYACGPRLHEFLKDIGAILKEYDTFSVGEMPSVTDPDEILKSVAFDRGELNMIFHFEIVDLDHGPGGKFTPHKWRMSDLKSVVGKWQHVMIFNGGWNALER
;
A
#
# COMPACT_ATOMS: atom_id res chain seq x y z
N MET A 1 -4.61 10.84 2.39
CA MET A 1 -5.39 10.06 3.37
C MET A 1 -4.43 9.15 4.10
N ASN A 2 -4.36 9.28 5.43
CA ASN A 2 -3.39 8.59 6.28
C ASN A 2 -3.74 7.10 6.41
N VAL A 3 -2.76 6.22 6.19
CA VAL A 3 -2.85 4.74 6.29
C VAL A 3 -4.20 4.16 5.85
N ILE A 4 -4.69 4.62 4.70
CA ILE A 4 -6.08 4.38 4.28
C ILE A 4 -6.36 2.91 3.98
N ASN A 5 -5.34 2.15 3.60
CA ASN A 5 -5.48 0.72 3.34
C ASN A 5 -5.72 -0.11 4.60
N PHE A 6 -5.56 0.46 5.80
CA PHE A 6 -5.76 -0.27 7.04
C PHE A 6 -7.19 -0.19 7.56
N ILE A 7 -8.11 0.54 6.91
CA ILE A 7 -9.45 0.79 7.46
C ILE A 7 -10.34 -0.46 7.51
N SER A 8 -10.06 -1.48 6.69
CA SER A 8 -10.82 -2.73 6.66
C SER A 8 -10.05 -3.85 7.37
N LYS A 9 -10.73 -4.60 8.27
CA LYS A 9 -10.13 -5.68 9.06
C LYS A 9 -10.84 -6.99 8.76
N VAL A 10 -10.10 -8.09 8.80
CA VAL A 10 -10.67 -9.45 8.76
C VAL A 10 -11.55 -9.66 10.01
N PRO A 11 -12.80 -10.13 9.84
CA PRO A 11 -13.69 -10.38 10.98
C PRO A 11 -13.10 -11.36 11.99
N GLY A 12 -13.36 -11.11 13.27
CA GLY A 12 -12.85 -11.94 14.37
C GLY A 12 -11.45 -11.58 14.85
N LEU A 13 -10.72 -10.71 14.12
CA LEU A 13 -9.36 -10.26 14.49
C LEU A 13 -8.45 -11.44 14.85
N PRO A 14 -8.22 -12.38 13.92
CA PRO A 14 -7.47 -13.59 14.19
C PRO A 14 -6.03 -13.28 14.64
N ASP A 15 -5.46 -14.19 15.42
CA ASP A 15 -4.07 -14.13 15.82
C ASP A 15 -3.15 -14.22 14.58
N ALA A 16 -2.17 -13.32 14.53
CA ALA A 16 -1.13 -13.31 13.50
C ALA A 16 -0.28 -14.60 13.57
N PRO A 17 0.09 -15.19 12.42
CA PRO A 17 1.05 -16.28 12.38
C PRO A 17 2.37 -15.88 13.07
N ILE A 18 2.99 -16.83 13.76
CA ILE A 18 4.30 -16.62 14.37
C ILE A 18 5.35 -16.58 13.26
N GLN A 19 5.85 -15.37 12.97
CA GLN A 19 6.93 -15.13 12.00
C GLN A 19 8.29 -15.08 12.71
N ASP A 20 8.34 -14.50 13.91
CA ASP A 20 9.52 -14.48 14.76
C ASP A 20 9.19 -15.05 16.15
N PRO A 21 9.62 -16.29 16.47
CA PRO A 21 9.34 -16.92 17.76
C PRO A 21 10.01 -16.22 18.94
N THR A 22 10.92 -15.27 18.71
CA THR A 22 11.57 -14.48 19.77
C THR A 22 10.76 -13.25 20.19
N GLN A 23 9.70 -12.90 19.44
CA GLN A 23 8.83 -11.76 19.73
C GLN A 23 7.49 -12.22 20.31
N GLU A 24 7.01 -11.50 21.33
CA GLU A 24 5.66 -11.74 21.89
C GLU A 24 4.56 -11.37 20.89
N PHE A 25 4.72 -10.24 20.19
CA PHE A 25 3.76 -9.72 19.23
C PHE A 25 4.23 -9.94 17.79
N GLN A 26 3.31 -10.34 16.93
CA GLN A 26 3.57 -10.65 15.52
C GLN A 26 2.89 -9.63 14.60
N SER A 27 3.40 -9.48 13.37
CA SER A 27 2.75 -8.62 12.38
C SER A 27 1.42 -9.23 11.92
N GLY A 28 0.32 -8.50 12.15
CA GLY A 28 -1.01 -8.87 11.64
C GLY A 28 -1.39 -8.18 10.32
N ASN A 29 -0.43 -7.61 9.59
CA ASN A 29 -0.71 -6.84 8.37
C ASN A 29 -1.53 -7.61 7.33
N GLU A 30 -1.38 -8.92 7.22
CA GLU A 30 -2.22 -9.76 6.34
C GLU A 30 -3.73 -9.68 6.65
N PHE A 31 -4.11 -9.27 7.86
CA PHE A 31 -5.50 -9.19 8.29
C PHE A 31 -6.09 -7.78 8.24
N TYR A 32 -5.30 -6.75 7.94
CA TYR A 32 -5.79 -5.38 7.90
C TYR A 32 -5.23 -4.54 6.74
N ALA A 33 -4.04 -4.83 6.21
CA ALA A 33 -3.52 -4.18 5.03
C ALA A 33 -4.31 -4.68 3.82
N CYS A 34 -5.17 -3.81 3.29
CA CYS A 34 -6.10 -4.16 2.23
C CYS A 34 -7.11 -5.25 2.66
N GLY A 35 -7.73 -5.05 3.83
CA GLY A 35 -8.77 -5.95 4.33
C GLY A 35 -10.01 -6.06 3.41
N PRO A 36 -10.91 -7.02 3.70
CA PRO A 36 -11.89 -7.55 2.75
C PRO A 36 -12.91 -6.54 2.21
N ARG A 37 -13.12 -5.42 2.92
CA ARG A 37 -14.06 -4.35 2.53
C ARG A 37 -13.35 -3.06 2.14
N LEU A 38 -12.03 -3.07 1.95
CA LEU A 38 -11.28 -1.84 1.63
C LEU A 38 -11.86 -1.15 0.39
N HIS A 39 -11.97 -1.87 -0.73
CA HIS A 39 -12.43 -1.28 -1.99
C HIS A 39 -13.90 -0.87 -1.98
N GLU A 40 -14.73 -1.49 -1.14
CA GLU A 40 -16.10 -1.02 -0.90
C GLU A 40 -16.05 0.39 -0.27
N PHE A 41 -15.29 0.55 0.81
CA PHE A 41 -15.14 1.84 1.49
C PHE A 41 -14.45 2.90 0.63
N LEU A 42 -13.43 2.53 -0.14
CA LEU A 42 -12.75 3.45 -1.03
C LEU A 42 -13.67 3.95 -2.16
N LYS A 43 -14.59 3.12 -2.66
CA LYS A 43 -15.59 3.55 -3.65
C LYS A 43 -16.60 4.53 -3.05
N ASP A 44 -17.06 4.28 -1.83
CA ASP A 44 -17.96 5.21 -1.13
C ASP A 44 -17.27 6.57 -0.91
N ILE A 45 -16.00 6.56 -0.50
CA ILE A 45 -15.18 7.76 -0.36
C ILE A 45 -14.97 8.45 -1.71
N GLY A 46 -14.60 7.70 -2.75
CA GLY A 46 -14.37 8.21 -4.10
C GLY A 46 -15.62 8.84 -4.72
N ALA A 47 -16.80 8.28 -4.45
CA ALA A 47 -18.08 8.87 -4.87
C ALA A 47 -18.27 10.27 -4.25
N ILE A 48 -18.00 10.44 -2.95
CA ILE A 48 -18.07 11.74 -2.27
C ILE A 48 -17.03 12.70 -2.86
N LEU A 49 -15.77 12.26 -3.01
CA LEU A 49 -14.69 13.10 -3.55
C LEU A 49 -15.00 13.63 -4.96
N LYS A 50 -15.67 12.82 -5.78
CA LYS A 50 -16.09 13.18 -7.13
C LYS A 50 -17.15 14.27 -7.16
N GLU A 51 -18.05 14.34 -6.17
CA GLU A 51 -19.06 15.42 -6.07
C GLU A 51 -18.42 16.81 -5.92
N TYR A 52 -17.20 16.85 -5.37
CA TYR A 52 -16.46 18.09 -5.13
C TYR A 52 -15.33 18.34 -6.15
N ASP A 53 -15.20 17.50 -7.19
CA ASP A 53 -14.10 17.56 -8.17
C ASP A 53 -12.72 17.61 -7.48
N THR A 54 -12.55 16.79 -6.45
CA THR A 54 -11.35 16.80 -5.62
C THR A 54 -10.31 15.79 -6.07
N PHE A 55 -9.05 16.12 -5.81
CA PHE A 55 -7.92 15.22 -5.97
C PHE A 55 -7.60 14.50 -4.66
N SER A 56 -7.27 13.22 -4.74
CA SER A 56 -7.02 12.35 -3.59
C SER A 56 -5.73 11.53 -3.74
N VAL A 57 -4.97 11.47 -2.64
CA VAL A 57 -3.80 10.60 -2.50
C VAL A 57 -3.92 9.78 -1.23
N GLY A 58 -3.74 8.46 -1.32
CA GLY A 58 -3.76 7.53 -0.18
C GLY A 58 -2.36 7.09 0.22
N GLU A 59 -2.07 7.01 1.51
CA GLU A 59 -0.88 6.34 2.02
C GLU A 59 -1.20 4.85 2.24
N MET A 60 -0.47 3.94 1.58
CA MET A 60 -0.74 2.50 1.62
C MET A 60 0.51 1.68 2.00
N PRO A 61 0.91 1.64 3.27
CA PRO A 61 2.01 0.81 3.75
C PRO A 61 1.65 -0.69 3.77
N SER A 62 2.65 -1.55 3.90
CA SER A 62 2.48 -3.01 4.07
C SER A 62 1.76 -3.75 2.94
N VAL A 63 1.68 -3.15 1.74
CA VAL A 63 1.18 -3.76 0.51
C VAL A 63 2.17 -3.50 -0.64
N THR A 64 2.52 -4.56 -1.36
CA THR A 64 3.48 -4.51 -2.48
C THR A 64 2.95 -5.16 -3.75
N ASP A 65 1.76 -5.76 -3.67
CA ASP A 65 1.06 -6.38 -4.80
C ASP A 65 0.55 -5.29 -5.77
N PRO A 66 1.06 -5.26 -7.01
CA PRO A 66 0.61 -4.32 -8.03
C PRO A 66 -0.89 -4.41 -8.32
N ASP A 67 -1.47 -5.62 -8.36
CA ASP A 67 -2.87 -5.80 -8.73
C ASP A 67 -3.80 -5.24 -7.65
N GLU A 68 -3.43 -5.40 -6.39
CA GLU A 68 -4.15 -4.83 -5.26
C GLU A 68 -4.06 -3.30 -5.25
N ILE A 69 -2.87 -2.74 -5.46
CA ILE A 69 -2.70 -1.28 -5.53
C ILE A 69 -3.47 -0.69 -6.73
N LEU A 70 -3.47 -1.35 -7.89
CA LEU A 70 -4.20 -0.90 -9.07
C LEU A 70 -5.72 -0.82 -8.83
N LYS A 71 -6.30 -1.71 -8.03
CA LYS A 71 -7.71 -1.60 -7.67
C LYS A 71 -8.04 -0.28 -6.97
N SER A 72 -7.09 0.32 -6.26
CA SER A 72 -7.27 1.60 -5.56
C SER A 72 -7.07 2.84 -6.45
N VAL A 73 -6.33 2.76 -7.56
CA VAL A 73 -5.92 3.94 -8.35
C VAL A 73 -6.18 3.88 -9.85
N ALA A 74 -6.60 2.73 -10.40
CA ALA A 74 -6.91 2.65 -11.82
C ALA A 74 -8.08 3.59 -12.16
N PHE A 75 -7.97 4.27 -13.31
CA PHE A 75 -8.83 5.41 -13.68
C PHE A 75 -10.34 5.10 -13.68
N ASP A 76 -10.72 3.84 -13.92
CA ASP A 76 -12.10 3.38 -14.02
C ASP A 76 -12.68 2.87 -12.69
N ARG A 77 -11.87 2.80 -11.63
CA ARG A 77 -12.27 2.28 -10.32
C ARG A 77 -13.10 3.26 -9.50
N GLY A 78 -12.87 4.56 -9.69
CA GLY A 78 -13.54 5.61 -8.93
C GLY A 78 -13.24 5.57 -7.43
N GLU A 79 -12.05 5.10 -7.05
CA GLU A 79 -11.59 5.00 -5.66
C GLU A 79 -10.72 6.21 -5.30
N LEU A 80 -9.40 6.10 -5.43
CA LEU A 80 -8.45 7.20 -5.23
C LEU A 80 -7.78 7.58 -6.56
N ASN A 81 -7.18 8.78 -6.64
CA ASN A 81 -6.43 9.16 -7.83
C ASN A 81 -5.01 8.58 -7.81
N MET A 82 -4.36 8.58 -6.64
CA MET A 82 -2.95 8.24 -6.47
C MET A 82 -2.69 7.59 -5.11
N ILE A 83 -1.58 6.86 -4.97
CA ILE A 83 -1.13 6.32 -3.67
C ILE A 83 0.38 6.51 -3.48
N PHE A 84 0.78 6.58 -2.21
CA PHE A 84 2.15 6.38 -1.75
C PHE A 84 2.35 4.91 -1.39
N HIS A 85 3.26 4.24 -2.09
CA HIS A 85 3.74 2.90 -1.76
C HIS A 85 5.05 3.02 -0.97
N PHE A 86 5.34 2.05 -0.09
CA PHE A 86 6.44 2.19 0.87
C PHE A 86 7.74 1.50 0.43
N GLU A 87 7.74 0.77 -0.68
CA GLU A 87 8.90 -0.04 -1.09
C GLU A 87 10.20 0.74 -1.28
N ILE A 88 10.17 2.05 -1.61
CA ILE A 88 11.39 2.86 -1.71
C ILE A 88 11.95 3.16 -0.31
N VAL A 89 11.09 3.57 0.62
CA VAL A 89 11.50 3.92 1.99
C VAL A 89 11.82 2.69 2.83
N ASP A 90 11.35 1.51 2.42
CA ASP A 90 11.64 0.23 3.08
C ASP A 90 12.96 -0.42 2.60
N LEU A 91 13.65 0.14 1.60
CA LEU A 91 14.84 -0.48 0.98
C LEU A 91 16.00 -0.73 1.96
N ASP A 92 16.14 0.08 2.99
CA ASP A 92 17.20 -0.03 3.98
C ASP A 92 16.77 -0.76 5.27
N HIS A 93 15.57 -1.34 5.28
CA HIS A 93 15.08 -2.16 6.39
C HIS A 93 15.77 -3.52 6.41
N GLY A 94 16.37 -3.86 7.54
CA GLY A 94 17.05 -5.12 7.82
C GLY A 94 16.12 -6.23 8.28
N PRO A 95 16.68 -7.38 8.67
CA PRO A 95 15.90 -8.56 9.07
C PRO A 95 14.94 -8.34 10.25
N GLY A 96 15.23 -7.36 11.12
CA GLY A 96 14.35 -6.96 12.23
C GLY A 96 13.44 -5.76 11.89
N GLY A 97 13.27 -5.46 10.60
CA GLY A 97 12.47 -4.34 10.12
C GLY A 97 13.18 -2.99 10.23
N LYS A 98 12.37 -1.92 10.32
CA LYS A 98 12.78 -0.51 10.23
C LYS A 98 13.94 -0.09 11.13
N PHE A 99 14.08 -0.72 12.30
CA PHE A 99 15.11 -0.36 13.28
C PHE A 99 16.40 -1.16 13.14
N THR A 100 16.48 -2.02 12.13
CA THR A 100 17.70 -2.74 11.76
C THR A 100 18.14 -2.32 10.37
N PRO A 101 19.44 -2.05 10.12
CA PRO A 101 19.88 -1.57 8.82
C PRO A 101 20.08 -2.70 7.82
N HIS A 102 19.79 -2.42 6.56
CA HIS A 102 20.14 -3.21 5.39
C HIS A 102 20.94 -2.37 4.39
N LYS A 103 21.92 -2.99 3.72
CA LYS A 103 22.64 -2.34 2.62
C LYS A 103 21.93 -2.64 1.31
N TRP A 104 21.39 -1.62 0.68
CA TRP A 104 20.80 -1.69 -0.65
C TRP A 104 21.78 -1.16 -1.71
N ARG A 105 21.53 -1.50 -2.97
CA ARG A 105 22.28 -1.03 -4.15
C ARG A 105 21.40 -0.14 -4.99
N MET A 106 22.02 0.75 -5.77
CA MET A 106 21.29 1.61 -6.71
C MET A 106 20.41 0.81 -7.71
N SER A 107 20.77 -0.44 -8.02
CA SER A 107 19.96 -1.35 -8.84
C SER A 107 18.61 -1.71 -8.20
N ASP A 108 18.55 -1.77 -6.88
CA ASP A 108 17.37 -2.15 -6.13
C ASP A 108 16.34 -1.00 -6.19
N LEU A 109 16.80 0.25 -5.95
CA LEU A 109 15.99 1.46 -6.18
C LEU A 109 15.49 1.56 -7.62
N LYS A 110 16.36 1.34 -8.62
CA LYS A 110 15.95 1.34 -10.04
C LYS A 110 14.89 0.29 -10.34
N SER A 111 14.97 -0.88 -9.70
CA SER A 111 14.00 -1.95 -9.88
C SER A 111 12.63 -1.55 -9.31
N VAL A 112 12.59 -0.98 -8.10
CA VAL A 112 11.34 -0.52 -7.47
C VAL A 112 10.69 0.60 -8.29
N VAL A 113 11.45 1.65 -8.64
CA VAL A 113 10.94 2.75 -9.47
C VAL A 113 10.49 2.24 -10.82
N GLY A 114 11.29 1.38 -11.47
CA GLY A 114 10.96 0.77 -12.74
C GLY A 114 9.65 -0.02 -12.68
N LYS A 115 9.48 -0.86 -11.67
CA LYS A 115 8.25 -1.64 -11.45
C LYS A 115 7.02 -0.75 -11.41
N TRP A 116 7.00 0.24 -10.52
CA TRP A 116 5.83 1.09 -10.30
C TRP A 116 5.54 2.03 -11.48
N GLN A 117 6.58 2.53 -12.16
CA GLN A 117 6.39 3.29 -13.40
C GLN A 117 5.72 2.44 -14.49
N HIS A 118 6.17 1.19 -14.70
CA HIS A 118 5.57 0.30 -15.70
C HIS A 118 4.14 -0.09 -15.33
N VAL A 119 3.92 -0.55 -14.08
CA VAL A 119 2.61 -0.97 -13.59
C VAL A 119 1.57 0.12 -13.81
N MET A 120 1.85 1.36 -13.39
CA MET A 120 0.86 2.44 -13.49
C MET A 120 0.62 2.86 -14.94
N ILE A 121 1.67 3.05 -15.75
CA ILE A 121 1.53 3.51 -17.15
C ILE A 121 0.73 2.51 -17.98
N PHE A 122 0.97 1.20 -17.82
CA PHE A 122 0.35 0.18 -18.66
C PHE A 122 -1.03 -0.27 -18.18
N ASN A 123 -1.42 0.04 -16.94
CA ASN A 123 -2.70 -0.38 -16.36
C ASN A 123 -3.60 0.79 -15.95
N GLY A 124 -3.30 2.01 -16.41
CA GLY A 124 -4.16 3.18 -16.21
C GLY A 124 -4.22 3.69 -14.78
N GLY A 125 -3.17 3.47 -13.99
CA GLY A 125 -3.00 4.05 -12.67
C GLY A 125 -2.12 5.31 -12.69
N TRP A 126 -1.95 5.95 -11.53
CA TRP A 126 -1.09 7.13 -11.39
C TRP A 126 -0.21 7.08 -10.14
N ASN A 127 1.11 7.25 -10.33
CA ASN A 127 2.09 7.22 -9.23
C ASN A 127 2.14 8.56 -8.49
N ALA A 128 2.19 8.51 -7.16
CA ALA A 128 2.66 9.64 -6.36
C ALA A 128 4.17 9.65 -6.32
N LEU A 129 4.77 10.78 -6.68
CA LEU A 129 6.21 10.97 -6.62
C LEU A 129 6.57 11.59 -5.28
N GLU A 130 7.33 10.85 -4.50
CA GLU A 130 7.95 11.35 -3.27
C GLU A 130 9.25 12.09 -3.63
N ARG A 131 9.56 13.15 -2.86
CA ARG A 131 10.72 14.02 -3.08
C ARG A 131 11.79 13.76 -2.05
#